data_AF-A0A7R8H865-F1
#
_entry.id   AF-A0A7R8H865-F1
#
_cell.length_a   1.000
_cell.length_b   1.000
_cell.length_c   1.000
_cell.angle_alpha   90.00
_cell.angle_beta   90.00
_cell.angle_gamma   90.00
#
_symmetry.space_group_name_H-M   'P 1'
#
loop_
_entity.id
_entity.type
_entity.pdbx_description
1 polymer ?
#
loop_
_entity_poly.entity_id
_entity_poly.type
_entity_poly.pdbx_seq_one_letter_code
_entity_poly.pdbx_strand_id
1 'polypeptide(L)'
;MVQLKDIFNNFCEASSIHGIAYWHTKEPIWVRVLWTFVTLLGISSAAYMIRNNFISWESNPIIVSVWQVPIEESPFPGITICPLDDTRYASIELALNNANLKAVESDLLNLTQLVF
;
A
#
# COMPACT_ATOMS: atom_id res chain seq x y z
N MET A 1 -8.85 46.01 24.88
CA MET A 1 -9.77 45.50 23.84
C MET A 1 -9.01 45.56 22.52
N VAL A 2 -8.61 44.42 21.97
CA VAL A 2 -7.80 44.39 20.73
C VAL A 2 -8.70 44.80 19.56
N GLN A 3 -8.27 45.76 18.74
CA GLN A 3 -9.07 46.23 17.61
C GLN A 3 -8.86 45.31 16.39
N LEU A 4 -9.90 45.13 15.58
CA LEU A 4 -9.85 44.29 14.37
C LEU A 4 -8.72 44.70 13.41
N LYS A 5 -8.44 46.00 13.34
CA LYS A 5 -7.35 46.56 12.54
C LYS A 5 -6.00 46.02 12.98
N ASP A 6 -5.74 45.96 14.29
CA ASP A 6 -4.47 45.48 14.83
C ASP A 6 -4.27 43.99 14.55
N ILE A 7 -5.36 43.20 14.63
CA ILE A 7 -5.34 41.77 14.25
C ILE A 7 -4.98 41.61 12.78
N PHE A 8 -5.62 42.39 11.90
CA PHE A 8 -5.36 42.33 10.46
C PHE A 8 -3.92 42.71 10.10
N ASN A 9 -3.39 43.76 10.75
CA ASN A 9 -2.03 44.22 10.56
C ASN A 9 -1.02 43.16 10.99
N ASN A 10 -1.20 42.61 12.19
CA ASN A 10 -0.35 41.53 12.71
C ASN A 10 -0.40 40.28 11.81
N PHE A 11 -1.57 39.95 11.26
CA PHE A 11 -1.71 38.86 10.30
C PHE A 11 -0.91 39.13 9.02
N CYS A 12 -1.05 40.32 8.44
CA CYS A 12 -0.34 40.67 7.21
C CYS A 12 1.19 40.70 7.41
N GLU A 13 1.66 41.08 8.59
CA GLU A 13 3.08 41.15 8.93
C GLU A 13 3.68 39.78 9.28
N ALA A 14 2.94 38.92 9.97
CA ALA A 14 3.43 37.61 10.41
C ALA A 14 3.24 36.47 9.38
N SER A 15 2.46 36.71 8.32
CA SER A 15 2.15 35.68 7.33
C SER A 15 3.29 35.46 6.33
N SER A 16 3.40 34.22 5.83
CA SER A 16 4.34 33.83 4.76
C SER A 16 3.77 34.02 3.35
N ILE A 17 2.51 34.47 3.23
CA ILE A 17 1.88 34.76 1.95
C ILE A 17 2.58 35.98 1.33
N HIS A 18 3.17 35.78 0.16
CA HIS A 18 3.89 36.85 -0.52
C HIS A 18 2.91 37.92 -1.02
N GLY A 19 3.24 39.19 -0.79
CA GLY A 19 2.48 40.35 -1.26
C GLY A 19 1.47 40.92 -0.27
N ILE A 20 0.94 40.14 0.68
CA ILE A 20 -0.06 40.66 1.64
C ILE A 20 0.55 41.53 2.74
N ALA A 21 1.85 41.44 2.99
CA ALA A 21 2.57 42.35 3.88
C ALA A 21 2.43 43.82 3.43
N TYR A 22 2.37 44.06 2.12
CA TYR A 22 2.16 45.40 1.55
C TYR A 22 0.73 45.94 1.74
N TRP A 23 -0.21 45.12 2.24
CA TRP A 23 -1.57 45.58 2.49
C TRP A 23 -1.69 46.38 3.78
N HIS A 24 -0.78 46.20 4.74
CA HIS A 24 -0.77 46.97 5.98
C HIS A 24 0.14 48.20 5.91
N THR A 25 1.14 48.21 5.04
CA THR A 25 2.13 49.29 4.98
C THR A 25 1.54 50.64 4.59
N LYS A 26 2.24 51.73 4.96
CA LYS A 26 1.92 53.11 4.56
C LYS A 26 2.28 53.43 3.10
N GLU A 27 2.54 52.39 2.31
CA GLU A 27 2.84 52.50 0.90
C GLU A 27 1.68 53.15 0.16
N PRO A 28 1.97 53.82 -0.95
CA PRO A 28 0.94 54.48 -1.71
C PRO A 28 -0.07 53.49 -2.30
N ILE A 29 -1.30 53.96 -2.52
CA ILE A 29 -2.45 53.11 -2.89
C ILE A 29 -2.21 52.28 -4.15
N TRP A 30 -1.50 52.80 -5.14
CA TRP A 30 -1.21 52.10 -6.39
C TRP A 30 -0.29 50.89 -6.19
N VAL A 31 0.68 50.98 -5.26
CA VAL A 31 1.54 49.85 -4.89
C VAL A 31 0.72 48.77 -4.21
N ARG A 32 -0.21 49.16 -3.32
CA ARG A 32 -1.11 48.22 -2.64
C ARG A 32 -1.99 47.47 -3.64
N VAL A 33 -2.60 48.19 -4.59
CA VAL A 33 -3.42 47.61 -5.66
C VAL A 33 -2.62 46.67 -6.55
N LEU A 34 -1.40 47.04 -6.94
CA LEU A 34 -0.52 46.20 -7.74
C LEU A 34 -0.22 44.88 -7.02
N TRP A 35 0.19 44.94 -5.75
CA TRP A 35 0.48 43.73 -4.98
C TRP A 35 -0.76 42.88 -4.73
N THR A 36 -1.92 43.48 -4.49
CA THR A 36 -3.20 42.72 -4.44
C THR A 36 -3.45 41.97 -5.74
N PHE A 37 -3.25 42.62 -6.90
CA PHE A 37 -3.45 41.99 -8.21
C PHE A 37 -2.46 40.85 -8.46
N VAL A 38 -1.17 41.06 -8.17
CA VAL A 38 -0.13 40.04 -8.31
C VAL A 38 -0.41 38.83 -7.41
N THR A 39 -0.77 39.06 -6.14
CA THR A 39 -1.11 37.97 -5.21
C THR A 39 -2.33 37.19 -5.69
N LEU A 40 -3.38 37.86 -6.18
CA LEU A 40 -4.58 37.20 -6.72
C LEU A 40 -4.28 36.37 -7.97
N LEU A 41 -3.44 36.89 -8.88
CA LEU A 41 -2.98 36.14 -10.05
C LEU A 41 -2.18 34.90 -9.66
N GLY A 42 -1.29 35.02 -8.66
CA GLY A 42 -0.53 33.89 -8.13
C GLY A 42 -1.43 32.78 -7.57
N ILE A 43 -2.41 33.15 -6.73
CA ILE A 43 -3.39 32.21 -6.15
C ILE A 43 -4.21 31.54 -7.26
N SER A 44 -4.70 32.32 -8.22
CA SER A 44 -5.52 31.80 -9.33
C SER A 44 -4.74 30.83 -10.22
N SER A 45 -3.48 31.18 -10.52
CA SER A 45 -2.58 30.34 -11.32
C SER A 45 -2.23 29.05 -10.60
N ALA A 46 -1.95 29.12 -9.30
CA ALA A 46 -1.70 27.94 -8.47
C ALA A 46 -2.93 27.02 -8.44
N ALA A 47 -4.13 27.57 -8.22
CA ALA A 47 -5.37 26.79 -8.24
C ALA A 47 -5.62 26.12 -9.60
N TYR A 48 -5.37 26.84 -10.70
CA TYR A 48 -5.48 26.29 -12.06
C TYR A 48 -4.48 25.15 -12.29
N MET A 49 -3.21 25.33 -11.90
CA MET A 49 -2.20 24.29 -12.02
C MET A 49 -2.52 23.06 -11.17
N ILE A 50 -2.95 23.24 -9.93
CA ILE A 50 -3.36 22.14 -9.04
C ILE A 50 -4.48 21.35 -9.71
N ARG A 51 -5.52 22.03 -10.21
CA ARG A 51 -6.63 21.39 -10.92
C ARG A 51 -6.16 20.58 -12.12
N ASN A 52 -5.32 21.15 -12.98
CA ASN A 52 -4.83 20.45 -14.17
C ASN A 52 -3.95 19.25 -13.81
N ASN A 53 -3.07 19.38 -12.82
CA ASN A 53 -2.25 18.26 -12.35
C ASN A 53 -3.11 17.16 -11.74
N PHE A 54 -4.13 17.52 -10.97
CA PHE A 54 -5.04 16.54 -10.36
C PHE A 54 -5.81 15.75 -11.43
N ILE A 55 -6.36 16.45 -12.45
CA ILE A 55 -7.02 15.81 -13.59
C ILE A 55 -6.02 14.93 -14.37
N SER A 56 -4.79 15.40 -14.57
CA SER A 56 -3.74 14.62 -15.24
C SER A 56 -3.36 13.37 -14.47
N TRP A 57 -3.28 13.45 -13.14
CA TRP A 57 -2.99 12.31 -12.27
C TRP A 57 -4.14 11.30 -12.28
N GLU A 58 -5.38 11.77 -12.18
CA GLU A 58 -6.58 10.91 -12.23
C GLU A 58 -6.71 10.19 -13.57
N SER A 59 -6.38 10.88 -14.67
CA SER A 59 -6.43 10.30 -16.02
C SER A 59 -5.23 9.41 -16.37
N ASN A 60 -4.11 9.50 -15.65
CA ASN A 60 -2.90 8.72 -15.92
C ASN A 60 -2.43 8.00 -14.64
N PRO A 61 -3.10 6.89 -14.25
CA PRO A 61 -2.66 6.08 -13.11
C PRO A 61 -1.23 5.57 -13.33
N ILE A 62 -0.45 5.49 -12.24
CA ILE A 62 0.98 5.18 -12.23
C ILE A 62 1.30 3.99 -13.17
N ILE A 63 2.14 4.26 -14.16
CA ILE A 63 2.63 3.24 -15.09
C ILE A 63 3.74 2.47 -14.37
N VAL A 64 3.47 1.21 -14.01
CA VAL A 64 4.49 0.30 -13.52
C VAL A 64 5.11 -0.45 -14.70
N SER A 65 6.43 -0.41 -14.81
CA SER A 65 7.19 -1.18 -15.79
C SER A 65 7.71 -2.46 -15.14
N VAL A 66 7.38 -3.61 -15.71
CA VAL A 66 7.95 -4.90 -15.34
C VAL A 66 9.20 -5.13 -16.19
N TRP A 67 10.34 -5.38 -15.54
CA TRP A 67 11.59 -5.72 -16.21
C TRP A 67 11.98 -7.15 -15.84
N GLN A 68 12.48 -7.89 -16.83
CA GLN A 68 13.01 -9.24 -16.62
C GLN A 68 14.51 -9.15 -16.37
N VAL A 69 14.96 -9.78 -15.30
CA VAL A 69 16.37 -9.91 -14.94
C VAL A 69 16.85 -11.30 -15.36
N PRO A 70 18.08 -11.47 -15.87
CA PRO A 70 18.63 -12.79 -16.19
C PRO A 70 18.53 -13.76 -15.01
N ILE A 71 18.23 -15.03 -15.30
CA ILE A 71 18.06 -16.07 -14.27
C ILE A 71 19.35 -16.26 -13.45
N GLU A 72 20.51 -16.05 -14.09
CA GLU A 72 21.84 -16.15 -13.48
C GLU A 72 22.07 -15.10 -12.37
N GLU A 73 21.38 -13.96 -12.45
CA GLU A 73 21.46 -12.86 -11.47
C GLU A 73 20.35 -12.95 -10.41
N SER A 74 19.37 -13.84 -10.60
CA SER A 74 18.26 -14.02 -9.66
C SER A 74 18.68 -14.84 -8.44
N PRO A 75 18.46 -14.36 -7.21
CA PRO A 75 18.75 -15.14 -6.01
C PRO A 75 17.86 -16.39 -5.94
N PHE A 76 18.42 -17.48 -5.42
CA PHE A 76 17.64 -18.68 -5.16
C PHE A 76 16.59 -18.43 -4.07
N PRO A 77 15.32 -18.83 -4.26
CA PRO A 77 14.27 -18.54 -3.30
C PRO A 77 14.43 -19.37 -2.02
N GLY A 78 13.90 -18.87 -0.91
CA GLY A 78 13.75 -19.67 0.31
C GLY A 78 12.74 -20.79 0.08
N ILE A 79 13.13 -22.04 0.36
CA ILE A 79 12.25 -23.21 0.26
C ILE A 79 11.76 -23.57 1.67
N THR A 80 10.45 -23.64 1.85
CA THR A 80 9.80 -24.15 3.07
C THR A 80 8.96 -25.36 2.72
N ILE A 81 9.16 -26.48 3.41
CA ILE A 81 8.44 -27.75 3.19
C ILE A 81 7.65 -28.10 4.45
N CYS A 82 6.34 -28.27 4.30
CA CYS A 82 5.45 -28.76 5.36
C CYS A 82 4.89 -30.13 4.96
N PRO A 83 5.06 -31.18 5.77
CA PRO A 83 4.36 -32.46 5.57
C PRO A 83 2.84 -32.25 5.61
N LEU A 84 2.12 -32.87 4.68
CA LEU A 84 0.65 -32.76 4.56
C LEU A 84 -0.07 -33.54 5.65
N ASP A 85 0.53 -34.66 6.08
CA ASP A 85 -0.06 -35.57 7.04
C ASP A 85 0.57 -35.43 8.41
N ASP A 86 -0.26 -35.66 9.43
CA ASP A 86 0.22 -35.85 10.78
C ASP A 86 0.91 -37.22 10.90
N THR A 87 2.18 -37.29 10.52
CA THR A 87 2.97 -38.53 10.59
C THR A 87 3.30 -38.97 12.02
N ARG A 88 2.75 -38.30 13.06
CA ARG A 88 2.98 -38.67 14.47
C ARG A 88 2.52 -40.09 14.80
N TYR A 89 1.58 -40.66 14.04
CA TYR A 89 1.04 -42.01 14.29
C TYR A 89 1.23 -43.01 13.14
N ALA A 90 2.01 -42.67 12.12
CA ALA A 90 2.19 -43.51 10.93
C ALA A 90 2.68 -44.94 11.24
N SER A 91 3.51 -45.09 12.27
CA SER A 91 3.99 -46.39 12.74
C SER A 91 2.89 -47.25 13.38
N ILE A 92 1.88 -46.63 14.02
CA ILE A 92 0.76 -47.34 14.65
C ILE A 92 -0.21 -47.84 13.57
N GLU A 93 -0.48 -47.03 12.55
CA GLU A 93 -1.40 -47.39 11.46
C GLU A 93 -0.86 -48.56 10.62
N LEU A 94 0.45 -48.58 10.36
CA LEU A 94 1.11 -49.71 9.68
C LEU A 94 1.03 -51.01 10.48
N ALA A 95 1.19 -50.94 11.81
CA ALA A 95 1.09 -52.12 12.67
C ALA A 95 -0.33 -52.71 12.67
N LEU A 96 -1.37 -51.87 12.68
CA LEU A 96 -2.78 -52.28 12.61
C LEU A 96 -3.10 -52.97 11.28
N ASN A 97 -2.65 -52.38 10.17
CA ASN A 97 -2.90 -52.95 8.84
C ASN A 97 -2.23 -54.32 8.66
N ASN A 98 -0.99 -54.49 9.14
CA ASN A 98 -0.31 -55.79 9.11
C ASN A 98 -1.00 -56.85 9.98
N ALA A 99 -1.57 -56.48 11.13
CA ALA A 99 -2.32 -57.40 11.96
C ALA A 99 -3.62 -57.85 11.26
N ASN A 100 -4.34 -56.93 10.62
CA ASN A 100 -5.55 -57.24 9.86
C ASN A 100 -5.27 -58.17 8.67
N LEU A 101 -4.17 -57.96 7.94
CA LEU A 101 -3.80 -58.82 6.81
C LEU A 101 -3.54 -60.27 7.24
N LYS A 102 -2.89 -60.47 8.39
CA LYS A 102 -2.67 -61.82 8.95
C LYS A 102 -3.95 -62.52 9.37
N ALA A 103 -4.92 -61.77 9.90
CA ALA A 103 -6.23 -62.31 10.23
C ALA A 103 -6.97 -62.79 8.97
N VAL A 104 -6.97 -61.98 7.90
CA VAL A 104 -7.57 -62.33 6.61
C VAL A 104 -6.88 -63.54 5.96
N GLU A 105 -5.55 -63.62 6.05
CA GLU A 105 -4.79 -64.76 5.53
C GLU A 105 -5.14 -66.06 6.26
N SER A 106 -5.34 -66.02 7.58
CA SER A 106 -5.78 -67.18 8.35
C SER A 106 -7.19 -67.67 8.00
N ASP A 107 -8.10 -66.76 7.67
CA ASP A 107 -9.46 -67.10 7.26
C ASP A 107 -9.51 -67.76 5.87
N LEU A 108 -8.66 -67.31 4.94
CA LEU A 108 -8.56 -67.91 3.60
C LEU A 108 -7.99 -69.32 3.63
N LEU A 109 -7.03 -69.60 4.52
CA LEU A 109 -6.48 -70.95 4.73
C LEU A 109 -7.53 -71.92 5.28
N ASN A 110 -8.42 -71.46 6.16
CA ASN A 110 -9.53 -72.31 6.66
C ASN A 110 -10.58 -72.62 5.59
N LEU A 111 -10.87 -71.67 4.70
CA LEU A 111 -11.84 -71.86 3.62
C LEU A 111 -11.32 -72.82 2.54
N THR A 112 -10.02 -72.80 2.25
CA THR A 112 -9.42 -73.72 1.26
C THR A 112 -9.40 -75.17 1.73
N GLN A 113 -9.36 -75.42 3.04
CA GLN A 113 -9.47 -76.79 3.60
C GLN A 113 -10.90 -77.34 3.62
N LEU A 114 -11.93 -76.52 3.36
CA LEU A 114 -13.33 -76.96 3.27
C LEU A 114 -13.79 -77.28 1.85
N VAL A 115 -12.97 -76.98 0.83
CA VAL A 115 -13.29 -77.15 -0.59
C VAL A 115 -12.62 -78.39 -1.21
N PHE A 116 -11.83 -79.15 -0.44
CA PHE A 116 -11.30 -80.47 -0.80
C PHE A 116 -11.62 -81.53 0.26
#